data_AF-A0A2A2JQX9-F1
#
_entry.id   AF-A0A2A2JQX9-F1
#
_cell.length_a   1.000
_cell.length_b   1.000
_cell.length_c   1.000
_cell.angle_alpha   90.00
_cell.angle_beta   90.00
_cell.angle_gamma   90.00
#
_symmetry.space_group_name_H-M   'P 1'
#
loop_
_entity.id
_entity.type
_entity.pdbx_description
1 polymer ?
#
loop_
_entity_poly.entity_id
_entity_poly.type
_entity_poly.pdbx_seq_one_letter_code
_entity_poly.pdbx_strand_id
1 'polypeptide(L)'
;MKNLCIAIVVAFLAFYATAQRQPLDGCQTCEWLMAMARWHFNNNVTDENALKTQLIIECQHLHGGSAEVQQCIQIVNNNIDKIYSDLQAGDRDGQTCYDIGECTSPSGETFPHFTGTFPTREARIPRRFKRHVRQH
;
A
#
# COMPACT_ATOMS: atom_id res chain seq x y z
N MET A 1 33.93 -24.40 24.67
CA MET A 1 33.49 -24.78 23.30
C MET A 1 31.97 -24.83 23.16
N LYS A 2 31.24 -25.55 24.03
CA LYS A 2 29.77 -25.69 23.96
C LYS A 2 29.00 -24.35 23.96
N ASN A 3 29.43 -23.39 24.78
CA ASN A 3 28.81 -22.06 24.88
C ASN A 3 29.05 -21.19 23.63
N LEU A 4 30.15 -21.44 22.90
CA LEU A 4 30.49 -20.73 21.66
C LEU A 4 29.57 -21.18 20.51
N CYS A 5 29.30 -22.49 20.41
CA CYS A 5 28.37 -23.01 19.40
C CYS A 5 26.93 -22.51 19.63
N ILE A 6 26.49 -22.42 20.88
CA ILE A 6 25.16 -21.91 21.22
C ILE A 6 25.05 -20.43 20.82
N ALA A 7 26.06 -19.62 21.10
CA ALA A 7 26.07 -18.20 20.73
C ALA A 7 26.01 -18.00 19.20
N ILE A 8 26.73 -18.82 18.43
CA ILE A 8 26.71 -18.77 16.96
C ILE A 8 25.32 -19.16 16.43
N VAL A 9 24.72 -20.24 16.93
CA VAL A 9 23.38 -20.68 16.50
C VAL A 9 22.32 -19.63 16.82
N VAL A 10 22.37 -19.00 18.01
CA VAL A 10 21.44 -17.93 18.39
C VAL A 10 21.63 -16.69 17.52
N ALA A 11 22.87 -16.30 17.22
CA ALA A 11 23.16 -15.17 16.33
C ALA A 11 22.65 -15.43 14.90
N PHE A 12 22.85 -16.65 14.37
CA PHE A 12 22.32 -17.04 13.07
C PHE A 12 20.79 -17.02 13.05
N LEU A 13 20.12 -17.61 14.05
CA LEU A 13 18.64 -17.61 14.12
C LEU A 13 18.06 -16.19 14.26
N ALA A 14 18.71 -15.31 15.04
CA ALA A 14 18.32 -13.91 15.15
C ALA A 14 18.50 -13.16 13.81
N PHE A 15 19.57 -13.45 13.06
CA PHE A 15 19.81 -12.88 11.75
C PHE A 15 18.78 -13.34 10.70
N TYR A 16 18.36 -14.60 10.73
CA TYR A 16 17.28 -15.08 9.86
C TYR A 16 15.91 -14.49 10.22
N ALA A 17 15.65 -14.20 11.50
CA ALA A 17 14.39 -13.62 11.95
C ALA A 17 14.18 -12.16 11.52
N THR A 18 15.26 -11.38 11.33
CA THR A 18 15.17 -9.98 10.87
C THR A 18 15.13 -9.83 9.35
N ALA A 19 15.57 -10.84 8.59
CA ALA A 19 15.73 -10.77 7.14
C ALA A 19 14.43 -10.83 6.31
N GLN A 20 13.25 -10.92 6.93
CA GLN A 20 12.02 -11.32 6.22
C GLN A 20 10.90 -10.28 6.13
N ARG A 21 11.11 -9.02 6.52
CA ARG A 21 10.18 -7.94 6.12
C ARG A 21 10.73 -7.24 4.89
N GLN A 22 10.36 -7.75 3.71
CA GLN A 22 10.48 -6.94 2.50
C GLN A 22 9.57 -5.71 2.71
N PRO A 23 10.09 -4.47 2.62
CA PRO A 23 9.23 -3.30 2.59
C PRO A 23 8.27 -3.43 1.40
N LEU A 24 7.04 -2.91 1.51
CA LEU A 24 6.19 -2.79 0.32
C LEU A 24 6.96 -1.97 -0.73
N ASP A 25 6.91 -2.42 -1.98
CA ASP A 25 7.43 -1.60 -3.07
C ASP A 25 6.46 -0.42 -3.37
N GLY A 26 6.94 0.56 -4.14
CA GLY A 26 6.18 1.74 -4.49
C GLY A 26 4.87 1.42 -5.21
N CYS A 27 4.90 0.43 -6.12
CA CYS A 27 3.74 -0.02 -6.87
C CYS A 27 2.63 -0.56 -5.94
N GLN A 28 2.96 -1.48 -5.02
CA GLN A 28 2.00 -2.02 -4.06
C GLN A 28 1.43 -0.94 -3.14
N THR A 29 2.27 0.03 -2.75
CA THR A 29 1.82 1.16 -1.93
C THR A 29 0.84 2.04 -2.70
N CYS A 30 1.12 2.33 -3.97
CA CYS A 30 0.24 3.10 -4.83
C CYS A 30 -1.08 2.37 -5.10
N GLU A 31 -1.07 1.08 -5.44
CA GLU A 31 -2.29 0.32 -5.74
C GLU A 31 -3.22 0.28 -4.51
N TRP A 32 -2.64 0.08 -3.33
CA TRP A 32 -3.38 0.18 -2.07
C TRP A 32 -3.96 1.58 -1.84
N LEU A 33 -3.15 2.62 -2.08
CA LEU A 33 -3.55 4.02 -1.92
C LEU A 33 -4.72 4.38 -2.85
N MET A 34 -4.66 3.96 -4.12
CA MET A 34 -5.73 4.21 -5.09
C MET A 34 -7.05 3.53 -4.69
N ALA A 35 -6.98 2.32 -4.12
CA ALA A 35 -8.16 1.65 -3.58
C ALA A 35 -8.79 2.44 -2.42
N MET A 36 -7.98 3.01 -1.51
CA MET A 36 -8.47 3.89 -0.45
C MET A 36 -9.03 5.19 -1.02
N ALA A 37 -8.35 5.79 -2.00
CA ALA A 37 -8.77 7.03 -2.64
C ALA A 37 -10.14 6.88 -3.29
N ARG A 38 -10.36 5.79 -4.03
CA ARG A 38 -11.64 5.45 -4.63
C ARG A 38 -12.73 5.19 -3.59
N TRP A 39 -12.40 4.53 -2.48
CA TRP A 39 -13.35 4.34 -1.39
C TRP A 39 -13.79 5.69 -0.80
N HIS A 40 -12.86 6.58 -0.45
CA HIS A 40 -13.18 7.91 0.09
C HIS A 40 -13.98 8.75 -0.90
N PHE A 41 -13.57 8.75 -2.17
CA PHE A 41 -14.25 9.48 -3.25
C PHE A 41 -15.71 9.02 -3.41
N ASN A 42 -15.95 7.71 -3.40
CA ASN A 42 -17.30 7.13 -3.47
C ASN A 42 -18.13 7.35 -2.18
N ASN A 43 -17.48 7.68 -1.06
CA ASN A 43 -18.12 8.02 0.21
C ASN A 43 -18.20 9.55 0.44
N ASN A 44 -18.32 10.32 -0.64
CA ASN A 44 -18.55 11.77 -0.67
C ASN A 44 -17.34 12.66 -0.31
N VAL A 45 -16.13 12.12 -0.23
CA VAL A 45 -14.90 12.93 -0.14
C VAL A 45 -14.51 13.38 -1.55
N THR A 46 -15.25 14.37 -2.06
CA THR A 46 -15.13 14.84 -3.45
C THR A 46 -14.32 16.12 -3.59
N ASP A 47 -13.88 16.75 -2.50
CA ASP A 47 -12.91 17.85 -2.52
C ASP A 47 -11.48 17.28 -2.52
N GLU A 48 -10.60 17.83 -3.37
CA GLU A 48 -9.23 17.33 -3.54
C GLU A 48 -8.40 17.44 -2.25
N ASN A 49 -8.50 18.56 -1.52
CA ASN A 49 -7.78 18.76 -0.28
C ASN A 49 -8.31 17.87 0.84
N ALA A 50 -9.63 17.64 0.88
CA ALA A 50 -10.24 16.68 1.77
C ALA A 50 -9.77 15.25 1.47
N LEU A 51 -9.72 14.86 0.19
CA LEU A 51 -9.21 13.55 -0.23
C LEU A 51 -7.74 13.39 0.16
N LYS A 52 -6.90 14.40 -0.11
CA LYS A 52 -5.50 14.42 0.33
C LYS A 52 -5.35 14.16 1.82
N THR A 53 -6.16 14.85 2.62
CA THR A 53 -6.13 14.72 4.07
C THR A 53 -6.48 13.30 4.50
N GLN A 54 -7.53 12.71 3.91
CA GLN A 54 -7.90 11.32 4.19
C GLN A 54 -6.80 10.36 3.79
N LEU A 55 -6.20 10.51 2.60
CA LEU A 55 -5.12 9.65 2.14
C LEU A 55 -3.86 9.73 3.04
N ILE A 56 -3.52 10.90 3.56
CA ILE A 56 -2.43 11.04 4.54
C ILE A 56 -2.77 10.30 5.84
N ILE A 57 -4.03 10.37 6.30
CA ILE A 57 -4.50 9.61 7.46
C ILE A 57 -4.39 8.11 7.19
N GLU A 58 -4.80 7.63 6.02
CA GLU A 58 -4.63 6.23 5.62
C GLU A 58 -3.15 5.82 5.66
N CYS A 59 -2.25 6.63 5.08
CA CYS A 59 -0.81 6.37 5.12
C CYS A 59 -0.26 6.23 6.55
N GLN A 60 -0.79 6.99 7.52
CA GLN A 60 -0.38 6.90 8.93
C GLN A 60 -0.86 5.61 9.60
N HIS A 61 -1.94 5.00 9.09
CA HIS A 61 -2.45 3.73 9.59
C HIS A 61 -1.79 2.50 8.95
N LEU A 62 -0.89 2.69 7.97
CA LEU A 62 -0.10 1.60 7.42
C LEU A 62 0.68 0.91 8.55
N HIS A 63 0.47 -0.40 8.66
CA HIS A 63 1.24 -1.26 9.55
C HIS A 63 2.65 -1.50 8.98
N GLY A 64 3.51 -0.48 9.02
CA GLY A 64 4.89 -0.48 8.54
C GLY A 64 5.86 0.22 9.51
N GLY A 65 7.11 0.37 9.10
CA GLY A 65 8.06 1.27 9.75
C GLY A 65 7.85 2.73 9.31
N SER A 66 8.66 3.63 9.85
CA SER A 66 8.59 5.06 9.49
C SER A 66 8.89 5.31 8.00
N ALA A 67 9.70 4.46 7.36
CA ALA A 67 10.06 4.61 5.96
C ALA A 67 8.85 4.38 5.03
N GLU A 68 8.09 3.31 5.27
CA GLU A 68 6.90 2.97 4.46
C GLU A 68 5.79 4.02 4.61
N VAL A 69 5.60 4.54 5.83
CA VAL A 69 4.66 5.66 6.08
C VAL A 69 5.08 6.91 5.31
N GLN A 70 6.37 7.26 5.35
CA GLN A 70 6.88 8.44 4.63
C GLN A 70 6.79 8.29 3.13
N GLN A 71 7.09 7.10 2.60
CA GLN A 71 6.94 6.82 1.16
C GLN A 71 5.48 6.98 0.73
N CYS A 72 4.52 6.43 1.47
CA CYS A 72 3.09 6.61 1.17
C CYS A 72 2.69 8.09 1.16
N ILE A 73 3.11 8.86 2.18
CA ILE A 73 2.83 10.29 2.28
C ILE A 73 3.47 11.06 1.10
N GLN A 74 4.66 10.66 0.66
CA GLN A 74 5.32 11.26 -0.51
C GLN A 74 4.56 10.99 -1.80
N ILE A 75 4.10 9.75 -2.01
CA ILE A 75 3.27 9.41 -3.18
C ILE A 75 2.02 10.30 -3.22
N VAL A 76 1.32 10.46 -2.08
CA VAL A 76 0.15 11.34 -1.98
C VAL A 76 0.52 12.79 -2.28
N ASN A 77 1.54 13.33 -1.62
CA ASN A 77 1.87 14.74 -1.75
C ASN A 77 2.34 15.13 -3.14
N ASN A 78 3.04 14.24 -3.82
CA ASN A 78 3.61 14.51 -5.15
C ASN A 78 2.59 14.33 -6.28
N ASN A 79 1.53 13.53 -6.05
CA ASN A 79 0.65 13.08 -7.13
C ASN A 79 -0.84 13.33 -6.87
N ILE A 80 -1.23 14.09 -5.84
CA ILE A 80 -2.64 14.29 -5.49
C ILE A 80 -3.47 14.84 -6.66
N ASP A 81 -2.95 15.82 -7.40
CA ASP A 81 -3.62 16.42 -8.56
C ASP A 81 -3.99 15.33 -9.60
N LYS A 82 -3.02 14.45 -9.91
CA LYS A 82 -3.20 13.35 -10.86
C LYS A 82 -4.16 12.30 -10.31
N ILE A 83 -3.96 11.84 -9.08
CA ILE A 83 -4.84 10.87 -8.39
C ILE A 83 -6.29 11.36 -8.42
N TYR A 84 -6.52 12.62 -8.06
CA TYR A 84 -7.85 13.20 -8.02
C TYR A 84 -8.47 13.33 -9.42
N SER A 85 -7.70 13.80 -10.42
CA SER A 85 -8.17 13.90 -11.80
C SER A 85 -8.54 12.54 -12.42
N ASP A 86 -7.74 11.51 -12.18
CA ASP A 86 -7.98 10.15 -12.66
C ASP A 86 -9.21 9.52 -11.96
N LEU A 87 -9.42 9.82 -10.67
CA LEU A 87 -10.65 9.42 -9.97
C LEU A 87 -11.90 10.07 -10.57
N GLN A 88 -11.85 11.37 -10.89
CA GLN A 88 -12.95 12.07 -11.56
C GLN A 88 -13.24 11.53 -12.95
N ALA A 89 -12.19 11.16 -13.70
CA ALA A 89 -12.31 10.56 -15.03
C ALA A 89 -12.84 9.10 -14.99
N GLY A 90 -12.83 8.47 -13.81
CA GLY A 90 -13.20 7.06 -13.67
C GLY A 90 -12.10 6.10 -14.16
N ASP A 91 -10.85 6.54 -14.18
CA ASP A 91 -9.70 5.75 -14.63
C ASP A 91 -9.41 4.59 -13.68
N ARG A 92 -8.58 3.64 -14.12
CA ARG A 92 -8.27 2.43 -13.36
C ARG A 92 -7.11 2.71 -12.40
N ASP A 93 -7.21 2.14 -11.20
CA ASP A 93 -6.23 2.35 -10.12
C ASP A 93 -4.80 1.97 -10.56
N GLY A 94 -4.68 0.83 -11.24
CA GLY A 94 -3.42 0.36 -11.82
C GLY A 94 -2.84 1.25 -12.92
N GLN A 95 -3.71 1.94 -13.68
CA GLN A 95 -3.27 2.88 -14.71
C GLN A 95 -2.70 4.14 -14.07
N THR A 96 -3.35 4.69 -13.04
CA THR A 96 -2.84 5.83 -12.29
C THR A 96 -1.47 5.53 -11.69
N CYS A 97 -1.29 4.35 -11.09
CA CYS A 97 -0.01 3.96 -10.51
C CYS A 97 1.13 3.78 -11.52
N TYR A 98 0.81 3.38 -12.75
CA TYR A 98 1.75 3.40 -13.86
C TYR A 98 2.06 4.83 -14.32
N ASP A 99 1.04 5.66 -14.48
CA ASP A 99 1.18 7.05 -14.97
C ASP A 99 2.04 7.91 -14.05
N ILE A 100 1.98 7.70 -12.73
CA ILE A 100 2.80 8.42 -11.74
C ILE A 100 4.19 7.79 -11.51
N GLY A 101 4.50 6.68 -12.20
CA GLY A 101 5.82 6.05 -12.18
C GLY A 101 6.10 5.11 -10.99
N GLU A 102 5.09 4.78 -10.18
CA GLU A 102 5.24 3.82 -9.07
C GLU A 102 5.24 2.36 -9.57
N CYS A 103 4.53 2.09 -10.68
CA CYS A 103 4.48 0.79 -11.33
C CYS A 103 5.13 0.82 -12.73
N THR A 104 5.81 -0.27 -13.12
CA THR A 104 6.45 -0.39 -14.45
C THR A 104 5.51 -0.85 -15.56
N SER A 105 4.30 -1.29 -15.21
CA SER A 105 3.26 -1.69 -16.15
C SER A 105 1.89 -1.35 -15.58
N PRO A 106 0.92 -0.92 -16.39
CA PRO A 106 -0.43 -0.69 -15.93
C PRO A 106 -1.09 -2.03 -15.58
N SER A 107 -1.58 -2.18 -14.36
CA SER A 107 -2.53 -3.25 -14.07
C SER A 107 -3.91 -2.83 -14.60
N GLY A 108 -4.59 -3.74 -15.30
CA GLY A 108 -5.90 -3.45 -15.89
C GLY A 108 -7.04 -3.34 -14.87
N GLU A 109 -6.71 -3.40 -13.58
CA GLU A 109 -7.64 -3.51 -12.47
C GLU A 109 -8.05 -2.12 -11.98
N THR A 110 -9.33 -1.79 -12.18
CA THR A 110 -10.04 -0.82 -11.35
C THR A 110 -10.46 -1.61 -10.13
N PHE A 111 -9.99 -1.33 -8.91
CA PHE A 111 -10.40 -2.06 -7.72
C PHE A 111 -11.85 -1.69 -7.39
N PRO A 112 -12.87 -2.45 -7.84
CA PRO A 112 -14.24 -2.11 -7.50
C PRO A 112 -14.40 -2.55 -6.04
N HIS A 113 -15.08 -1.77 -5.21
CA HIS A 113 -15.66 -2.19 -3.92
C HIS A 113 -15.18 -3.55 -3.41
N PHE A 114 -14.29 -3.59 -2.42
CA PHE A 114 -13.76 -4.81 -1.79
C PHE A 114 -14.83 -5.90 -1.61
N THR A 115 -15.01 -6.72 -2.64
CA THR A 115 -15.89 -7.89 -2.67
C THR A 115 -14.93 -9.01 -2.99
N GLY A 116 -14.18 -9.38 -1.95
CA GLY A 116 -12.91 -10.04 -2.11
C GLY A 116 -12.93 -11.21 -3.09
N THR A 117 -12.17 -11.07 -4.17
CA THR A 117 -11.32 -12.12 -4.75
C THR A 117 -10.53 -11.46 -5.88
N PHE A 118 -9.25 -11.17 -5.62
CA PHE A 118 -8.30 -10.79 -6.65
C PHE A 118 -7.91 -12.00 -7.50
N PRO A 119 -7.65 -11.83 -8.81
CA PRO A 119 -7.23 -12.92 -9.67
C PRO A 119 -5.93 -13.49 -9.14
N THR A 120 -6.02 -14.73 -8.71
CA THR A 120 -4.94 -15.51 -8.13
C THR A 120 -3.88 -15.82 -9.18
N ARG A 121 -2.84 -15.00 -9.26
CA ARG A 121 -1.48 -15.51 -9.44
C ARG A 121 -0.53 -14.64 -8.63
N GLU A 122 -0.08 -15.20 -7.51
CA GLU A 122 1.13 -14.83 -6.77
C GLU A 122 1.06 -13.80 -5.62
N ALA A 123 -0.07 -13.14 -5.35
CA ALA A 123 -0.13 -12.26 -4.17
C ALA A 123 -0.50 -13.03 -2.88
N ARG A 124 0.51 -13.42 -2.08
CA ARG A 124 0.32 -13.73 -0.65
C ARG A 124 -0.02 -12.43 0.09
N ILE A 125 -1.25 -11.94 -0.05
CA ILE A 125 -1.71 -10.76 0.70
C ILE A 125 -1.67 -11.11 2.20
N PRO A 126 -0.93 -10.37 3.03
CA PRO A 126 -0.88 -10.60 4.45
C PRO A 126 -2.29 -10.51 5.04
N ARG A 127 -2.69 -11.48 5.87
CA ARG A 127 -3.99 -11.53 6.57
C ARG A 127 -4.34 -10.23 7.34
N ARG A 128 -3.37 -9.32 7.54
CA ARG A 128 -3.52 -8.01 8.17
C ARG A 128 -4.39 -7.04 7.36
N PHE A 129 -4.29 -7.05 6.04
CA PHE A 129 -4.98 -6.07 5.20
C PHE A 129 -6.51 -6.24 5.23
N LYS A 130 -7.00 -7.49 5.21
CA LYS A 130 -8.43 -7.82 5.40
C LYS A 130 -9.01 -7.43 6.77
N ARG A 131 -8.16 -7.09 7.73
CA ARG A 131 -8.57 -6.75 9.10
C ARG A 131 -8.70 -5.24 9.27
N HIS A 132 -7.84 -4.45 8.63
CA HIS A 132 -7.86 -3.00 8.67
C HIS A 132 -9.12 -2.43 7.96
N VAL A 133 -9.44 -2.94 6.77
CA VAL A 133 -10.67 -2.56 6.03
C VAL A 133 -11.97 -2.92 6.77
N ARG A 134 -11.92 -3.80 7.77
CA ARG A 134 -13.10 -4.15 8.58
C ARG A 134 -13.29 -3.27 9.82
N GLN A 135 -12.33 -2.41 10.11
CA GLN A 135 -12.31 -1.55 11.29
C GLN A 135 -12.70 -0.09 10.98
N HIS A 136 -12.96 0.19 9.70
CA HIS A 136 -13.45 1.45 9.16
C HIS A 136 -14.67 1.14 8.27
#